data_AF-A0A316V2U3-F1
#
_entry.id   AF-A0A316V2U3-F1
#
_cell.length_a   1.000
_cell.length_b   1.000
_cell.length_c   1.000
_cell.angle_alpha   90.00
_cell.angle_beta   90.00
_cell.angle_gamma   90.00
#
_symmetry.space_group_name_H-M   'P 1'
#
loop_
_entity.id
_entity.type
_entity.pdbx_description
1 polymer ?
#
loop_
_entity_poly.entity_id
_entity_poly.type
_entity_poly.pdbx_seq_one_letter_code
_entity_poly.pdbx_strand_id
1 'polypeptide(L)'
;MKFFPFASLICLVMVTLFTVSNASPANAVVKRTGQYQSIVETFAKIAATIKGLDQSQTAAGQTGTPDFSLAAKGLAELAMEAESAEMQLRAIGTAKLDASSAASIGGSVTASSQYVKGITMMVQAGKQWFEKNHVTQTVVTILKTNIAQFRSLFHELNRHVDYATLQSYAPAEITFICSMVNAVVDLDPSAISSGAKAFCASQKTGYFDPNVFGGCTNAPKGYGSCGNSPTTFFQQAYTSGTMGSSSTSCTSGTQPPKSFSIPSNCLKTSH
;
A
#
# COMPACT_ATOMS: atom_id res chain seq x y z
N MET A 1 53.47 44.87 -8.19
CA MET A 1 52.52 45.00 -9.33
C MET A 1 52.19 43.61 -9.86
N LYS A 2 50.89 43.32 -9.96
CA LYS A 2 50.18 42.51 -10.97
C LYS A 2 50.69 41.12 -11.40
N PHE A 3 49.81 40.14 -11.11
CA PHE A 3 49.27 39.05 -11.96
C PHE A 3 50.17 37.90 -12.48
N PHE A 4 49.83 36.69 -11.98
CA PHE A 4 49.78 35.36 -12.62
C PHE A 4 49.64 35.38 -14.15
N PRO A 5 50.07 34.35 -14.95
CA PRO A 5 49.58 32.96 -14.78
C PRO A 5 50.33 31.78 -15.50
N PHE A 6 49.73 30.59 -15.38
CA PHE A 6 49.66 29.47 -16.36
C PHE A 6 50.83 28.49 -16.60
N ALA A 7 50.43 27.21 -16.51
CA ALA A 7 50.75 26.08 -17.40
C ALA A 7 51.86 25.06 -17.01
N SER A 8 51.35 23.87 -16.66
CA SER A 8 51.75 22.55 -17.19
C SER A 8 53.01 21.86 -16.62
N LEU A 9 52.82 20.67 -16.00
CA LEU A 9 53.11 19.33 -16.58
C LEU A 9 53.09 18.28 -15.43
N ILE A 10 52.00 17.54 -15.24
CA ILE A 10 51.82 16.12 -15.61
C ILE A 10 52.93 15.18 -15.10
N CYS A 11 52.58 14.30 -14.16
CA CYS A 11 52.98 12.88 -14.16
C CYS A 11 52.30 12.12 -13.00
N LEU A 12 51.16 11.47 -13.28
CA LEU A 12 51.02 10.01 -13.27
C LEU A 12 49.53 9.65 -13.38
N VAL A 13 49.12 9.24 -14.57
CA VAL A 13 47.91 8.44 -14.76
C VAL A 13 48.30 7.00 -14.44
N MET A 14 47.95 6.52 -13.25
CA MET A 14 47.80 5.08 -13.03
C MET A 14 46.32 4.77 -12.99
N VAL A 15 45.88 4.14 -14.09
CA VAL A 15 44.57 3.53 -14.27
C VAL A 15 44.39 2.45 -13.20
N THR A 16 43.64 2.78 -12.16
CA THR A 16 42.87 1.76 -11.42
C THR A 16 41.49 1.77 -12.02
N LEU A 17 41.22 0.76 -12.85
CA LEU A 17 39.90 0.44 -13.36
C LEU A 17 38.95 0.26 -12.18
N PHE A 18 38.05 1.22 -12.03
CA PHE A 18 36.82 1.05 -11.29
C PHE A 18 36.04 -0.12 -11.89
N THR A 19 35.99 -1.26 -11.22
CA THR A 19 34.82 -2.13 -11.30
C THR A 19 33.75 -1.49 -10.42
N VAL A 20 33.07 -0.49 -10.96
CA VAL A 20 31.76 -0.10 -10.45
C VAL A 20 30.85 -1.26 -10.78
N SER A 21 30.46 -2.05 -9.79
CA SER A 21 29.36 -3.01 -9.94
C SER A 21 28.16 -2.22 -10.41
N ASN A 22 27.81 -2.41 -11.68
CA ASN A 22 26.69 -1.76 -12.32
C ASN A 22 25.43 -1.94 -11.48
N ALA A 23 24.72 -0.83 -11.33
CA ALA A 23 23.38 -0.75 -10.85
C ALA A 23 22.54 -1.93 -11.37
N SER A 24 21.88 -2.62 -10.45
CA SER A 24 20.87 -3.61 -10.80
C SER A 24 19.84 -2.96 -11.72
N PRO A 25 19.63 -3.50 -12.94
CA PRO A 25 18.67 -2.94 -13.87
C PRO A 25 17.26 -3.13 -13.33
N ALA A 26 16.34 -2.31 -13.86
CA ALA A 26 14.92 -2.29 -13.63
C ALA A 26 14.32 -3.66 -13.29
N ASN A 27 13.46 -3.70 -12.27
CA ASN A 27 12.67 -4.85 -11.80
C ASN A 27 12.00 -5.60 -12.97
N ALA A 28 12.74 -6.48 -13.64
CA ALA A 28 12.17 -7.58 -14.37
C ALA A 28 11.52 -8.45 -13.31
N VAL A 29 10.21 -8.67 -13.42
CA VAL A 29 9.53 -9.72 -12.66
C VAL A 29 10.17 -11.02 -13.10
N VAL A 30 11.19 -11.48 -12.35
CA VAL A 30 11.82 -12.77 -12.60
C VAL A 30 10.75 -13.82 -12.29
N LYS A 31 10.19 -14.43 -13.34
CA LYS A 31 9.36 -15.63 -13.21
C LYS A 31 10.20 -16.71 -12.57
N ARG A 32 10.05 -16.87 -11.26
CA ARG A 32 10.60 -17.95 -10.46
C ARG A 32 9.67 -19.14 -10.65
N THR A 33 10.20 -20.34 -10.79
CA THR A 33 9.40 -21.57 -10.84
C THR A 33 9.41 -22.19 -9.45
N GLY A 34 8.25 -22.27 -8.78
CA GLY A 34 8.18 -22.83 -7.43
C GLY A 34 6.78 -22.77 -6.81
N GLN A 35 6.58 -23.53 -5.73
CA GLN A 35 5.31 -23.68 -5.01
C GLN A 35 4.70 -22.34 -4.56
N TYR A 36 5.54 -21.35 -4.24
CA TYR A 36 5.11 -20.04 -3.71
C TYR A 36 5.19 -18.91 -4.74
N GLN A 37 5.37 -19.22 -6.02
CA GLN A 37 5.63 -18.19 -7.03
C GLN A 37 4.50 -17.17 -7.13
N SER A 38 3.25 -17.64 -7.14
CA SER A 38 2.07 -16.77 -7.22
C SER A 38 2.02 -15.76 -6.06
N ILE A 39 2.42 -16.17 -4.86
CA ILE A 39 2.49 -15.31 -3.68
C ILE A 39 3.55 -14.22 -3.91
N VAL A 40 4.77 -14.62 -4.29
CA VAL A 40 5.88 -13.69 -4.57
C VAL A 40 5.50 -12.68 -5.66
N GLU A 41 4.89 -13.13 -6.75
CA GLU A 41 4.42 -12.27 -7.84
C GLU A 41 3.34 -11.29 -7.38
N THR A 42 2.42 -11.73 -6.52
CA THR A 42 1.35 -10.86 -6.00
C THR A 42 1.92 -9.78 -5.08
N PHE A 43 2.87 -10.09 -4.21
CA PHE A 43 3.56 -9.08 -3.39
C PHE A 43 4.39 -8.10 -4.24
N ALA A 44 5.06 -8.58 -5.29
CA ALA A 44 5.76 -7.72 -6.24
C ALA A 44 4.80 -6.78 -6.99
N LYS A 45 3.61 -7.28 -7.36
CA LYS A 45 2.54 -6.49 -7.98
C LYS A 45 2.05 -5.39 -7.04
N ILE A 46 1.76 -5.73 -5.79
CA ILE A 46 1.38 -4.76 -4.73
C ILE A 46 2.43 -3.64 -4.65
N ALA A 47 3.72 -3.99 -4.55
CA ALA A 47 4.81 -3.01 -4.49
C ALA A 47 4.87 -2.12 -5.74
N ALA A 48 4.63 -2.67 -6.93
CA ALA A 48 4.57 -1.92 -8.17
C ALA A 48 3.37 -0.97 -8.22
N THR A 49 2.19 -1.41 -7.77
CA THR A 49 0.98 -0.58 -7.66
C THR A 49 1.22 0.63 -6.76
N ILE A 50 1.80 0.41 -5.58
CA ILE A 50 2.12 1.49 -4.62
C ILE A 50 3.15 2.47 -5.22
N LYS A 51 4.19 1.94 -5.88
CA LYS A 51 5.17 2.78 -6.57
C LYS A 51 4.52 3.63 -7.66
N GLY A 52 3.60 3.07 -8.45
CA GLY A 52 2.85 3.81 -9.46
C GLY A 52 2.00 4.93 -8.85
N LEU A 53 1.34 4.66 -7.73
CA LEU A 53 0.60 5.68 -6.97
C LEU A 53 1.51 6.81 -6.49
N ASP A 54 2.67 6.50 -5.91
CA ASP A 54 3.66 7.49 -5.48
C ASP A 54 4.20 8.34 -6.66
N GLN A 55 4.61 7.68 -7.74
CA GLN A 55 5.17 8.35 -8.91
C GLN A 55 4.18 9.28 -9.60
N SER A 56 2.90 8.92 -9.62
CA SER A 56 1.82 9.77 -10.16
C SER A 56 1.75 11.14 -9.48
N GLN A 57 2.22 11.25 -8.23
CA GLN A 57 2.27 12.49 -7.46
C GLN A 57 3.56 13.28 -7.70
N THR A 58 4.70 12.58 -7.79
CA THR A 58 6.01 13.23 -8.01
C THR A 58 6.16 13.84 -9.40
N ALA A 59 5.40 13.37 -10.39
CA ALA A 59 5.37 13.94 -11.74
C ALA A 59 4.56 15.25 -11.86
N ALA A 60 4.06 15.81 -10.75
CA ALA A 60 3.17 16.96 -10.75
C ALA A 60 3.90 18.31 -10.88
N GLY A 61 4.36 18.60 -12.11
CA GLY A 61 4.27 19.94 -12.70
C GLY A 61 2.91 20.17 -13.37
N GLN A 62 1.83 19.56 -12.85
CA GLN A 62 0.53 19.51 -13.53
C GLN A 62 -0.20 20.85 -13.44
N THR A 63 -0.19 21.59 -14.54
CA THR A 63 -1.13 22.68 -14.82
C THR A 63 -2.49 22.06 -15.16
N GLY A 64 -3.41 22.00 -14.19
CA GLY A 64 -4.75 21.42 -14.35
C GLY A 64 -5.38 21.03 -13.01
N THR A 65 -6.69 20.77 -12.98
CA THR A 65 -7.34 20.21 -11.79
C THR A 65 -6.83 18.77 -11.60
N PRO A 66 -6.28 18.40 -10.43
CA PRO A 66 -5.79 17.04 -10.24
C PRO A 66 -6.96 16.04 -10.32
N ASP A 67 -6.87 15.05 -11.21
CA ASP A 67 -7.84 13.95 -11.25
C ASP A 67 -7.41 12.84 -10.30
N PHE A 68 -7.98 12.86 -9.10
CA PHE A 68 -7.73 11.84 -8.08
C PHE A 68 -8.47 10.52 -8.34
N SER A 69 -9.30 10.42 -9.38
CA SER A 69 -10.11 9.22 -9.66
C SER A 69 -9.25 8.01 -10.00
N LEU A 70 -8.15 8.23 -10.74
CA LEU A 70 -7.18 7.18 -11.07
C LEU A 70 -6.46 6.67 -9.81
N ALA A 71 -6.07 7.58 -8.92
CA ALA A 71 -5.37 7.20 -7.70
C ALA A 71 -6.31 6.51 -6.70
N ALA A 72 -7.55 6.97 -6.57
CA ALA A 72 -8.57 6.30 -5.77
C ALA A 72 -8.89 4.90 -6.32
N LYS A 73 -8.94 4.74 -7.65
CA LYS A 73 -9.11 3.43 -8.29
C LYS A 73 -7.93 2.52 -7.95
N GLY A 74 -6.70 3.00 -8.11
CA GLY A 74 -5.49 2.24 -7.77
C GLY A 74 -5.44 1.86 -6.29
N LEU A 75 -5.89 2.71 -5.37
CA LEU A 75 -6.02 2.39 -3.94
C LEU A 75 -7.08 1.31 -3.69
N ALA A 76 -8.21 1.33 -4.39
CA ALA A 76 -9.22 0.29 -4.24
C ALA A 76 -8.74 -1.06 -4.82
N GLU A 77 -8.09 -1.03 -6.00
CA GLU A 77 -7.46 -2.21 -6.59
C GLU A 77 -6.35 -2.78 -5.71
N LEU A 78 -5.57 -1.92 -5.04
CA LEU A 78 -4.52 -2.32 -4.08
C LEU A 78 -5.08 -3.20 -2.95
N ALA A 79 -6.25 -2.86 -2.39
CA ALA A 79 -6.89 -3.70 -1.38
C ALA A 79 -7.35 -5.05 -1.96
N MET A 80 -7.84 -5.09 -3.20
CA MET A 80 -8.20 -6.35 -3.87
C MET A 80 -6.96 -7.22 -4.15
N GLU A 81 -5.83 -6.61 -4.50
CA GLU A 81 -4.55 -7.31 -4.66
C GLU A 81 -4.04 -7.89 -3.33
N ALA A 82 -4.18 -7.12 -2.25
CA ALA A 82 -3.84 -7.58 -0.91
C ALA A 82 -4.76 -8.72 -0.43
N GLU A 83 -6.04 -8.72 -0.82
CA GLU A 83 -6.95 -9.85 -0.61
C GLU A 83 -6.48 -11.11 -1.35
N SER A 84 -6.09 -10.97 -2.62
CA SER A 84 -5.54 -12.09 -3.39
C SER A 84 -4.29 -12.68 -2.72
N ALA A 85 -3.37 -11.84 -2.25
CA ALA A 85 -2.17 -12.30 -1.55
C ALA A 85 -2.51 -13.03 -0.24
N GLU A 86 -3.47 -12.51 0.54
CA GLU A 86 -3.92 -13.13 1.78
C GLU A 86 -4.54 -14.51 1.50
N MET A 87 -5.40 -14.62 0.50
CA MET A 87 -6.02 -15.90 0.13
C MET A 87 -4.98 -16.93 -0.31
N GLN A 88 -3.96 -16.52 -1.05
CA GLN A 88 -2.87 -17.43 -1.46
C GLN A 88 -2.02 -17.90 -0.27
N LEU A 89 -1.76 -17.03 0.72
CA LEU A 89 -1.10 -17.42 1.96
C LEU A 89 -1.98 -18.40 2.77
N ARG A 90 -3.27 -18.11 2.95
CA ARG A 90 -4.20 -19.03 3.61
C ARG A 90 -4.26 -20.40 2.92
N ALA A 91 -4.16 -20.44 1.59
CA ALA A 91 -4.21 -21.66 0.81
C ALA A 91 -3.04 -22.62 1.05
N ILE A 92 -1.88 -22.12 1.53
CA ILE A 92 -0.75 -22.98 1.91
C ILE A 92 -0.88 -23.54 3.34
N GLY A 93 -1.96 -23.21 4.06
CA GLY A 93 -2.33 -23.83 5.34
C GLY A 93 -1.42 -23.44 6.50
N THR A 94 -0.65 -24.39 7.04
CA THR A 94 0.34 -24.14 8.10
C THR A 94 1.78 -24.21 7.58
N ALA A 95 1.97 -24.42 6.28
CA ALA A 95 3.29 -24.52 5.67
C ALA A 95 4.04 -23.19 5.79
N LYS A 96 5.36 -23.27 6.01
CA LYS A 96 6.25 -22.11 5.99
C LYS A 96 6.72 -21.84 4.57
N LEU A 97 6.82 -20.56 4.22
CA LEU A 97 7.48 -20.12 2.99
C LEU A 97 8.94 -20.56 3.03
N ASP A 98 9.49 -20.95 1.88
CA ASP A 98 10.94 -21.15 1.79
C ASP A 98 11.67 -19.80 1.96
N ALA A 99 12.92 -19.86 2.41
CA ALA A 99 13.71 -18.67 2.75
C ALA A 99 13.85 -17.67 1.58
N SER A 100 13.94 -18.17 0.34
CA SER A 100 14.07 -17.32 -0.86
C SER A 100 12.76 -16.61 -1.18
N SER A 101 11.63 -17.30 -1.06
CA SER A 101 10.29 -16.72 -1.22
C SER A 101 9.98 -15.71 -0.11
N ALA A 102 10.27 -16.06 1.14
CA ALA A 102 10.09 -15.16 2.29
C ALA A 102 10.96 -13.90 2.17
N ALA A 103 12.22 -14.02 1.76
CA ALA A 103 13.10 -12.88 1.54
C ALA A 103 12.60 -11.95 0.41
N SER A 104 12.08 -12.51 -0.69
CA SER A 104 11.52 -11.71 -1.78
C SER A 104 10.22 -10.99 -1.41
N ILE A 105 9.36 -11.64 -0.64
CA ILE A 105 8.16 -11.00 -0.08
C ILE A 105 8.57 -9.88 0.88
N GLY A 106 9.50 -10.14 1.81
CA GLY A 106 10.06 -9.13 2.71
C GLY A 106 10.62 -7.92 1.96
N GLY A 107 11.41 -8.15 0.90
CA GLY A 107 11.90 -7.07 0.03
C GLY A 107 10.77 -6.25 -0.63
N SER A 108 9.68 -6.91 -1.02
CA SER A 108 8.49 -6.24 -1.58
C SER A 108 7.75 -5.40 -0.52
N VAL A 109 7.65 -5.88 0.71
CA VAL A 109 7.09 -5.13 1.85
C VAL A 109 7.97 -3.92 2.18
N THR A 110 9.29 -4.10 2.23
CA THR A 110 10.23 -2.98 2.44
C THR A 110 10.11 -1.94 1.33
N ALA A 111 10.10 -2.34 0.07
CA ALA A 111 9.91 -1.42 -1.05
C ALA A 111 8.55 -0.69 -0.96
N SER A 112 7.47 -1.40 -0.66
CA SER A 112 6.13 -0.84 -0.45
C SER A 112 6.13 0.26 0.61
N SER A 113 6.84 0.04 1.73
CA SER A 113 6.93 1.03 2.82
C SER A 113 7.68 2.32 2.46
N GLN A 114 8.55 2.28 1.45
CA GLN A 114 9.26 3.47 0.96
C GLN A 114 8.32 4.37 0.15
N TYR A 115 7.45 3.76 -0.66
CA TYR A 115 6.54 4.47 -1.57
C TYR A 115 5.17 4.81 -0.95
N VAL A 116 4.74 4.11 0.10
CA VAL A 116 3.44 4.34 0.77
C VAL A 116 3.25 5.77 1.29
N LYS A 117 4.34 6.49 1.61
CA LYS A 117 4.29 7.89 2.04
C LYS A 117 3.69 8.81 0.96
N GLY A 118 3.86 8.47 -0.32
CA GLY A 118 3.23 9.17 -1.43
C GLY A 118 1.71 9.17 -1.35
N ILE A 119 1.10 8.15 -0.74
CA ILE A 119 -0.35 8.08 -0.53
C ILE A 119 -0.79 9.13 0.49
N THR A 120 -0.06 9.29 1.59
CA THR A 120 -0.33 10.34 2.58
C THR A 120 -0.17 11.73 1.96
N MET A 121 0.91 11.96 1.21
CA MET A 121 1.14 13.25 0.53
C MET A 121 0.05 13.57 -0.50
N MET A 122 -0.36 12.59 -1.29
CA MET A 122 -1.48 12.71 -2.24
C MET A 122 -2.76 13.14 -1.53
N VAL A 123 -3.08 12.48 -0.42
CA VAL A 123 -4.29 12.73 0.35
C VAL A 123 -4.28 14.15 0.93
N GLN A 124 -3.13 14.58 1.45
CA GLN A 124 -2.94 15.95 1.93
C GLN A 124 -3.10 16.98 0.81
N ALA A 125 -2.51 16.74 -0.37
CA ALA A 125 -2.65 17.61 -1.53
C ALA A 125 -4.09 17.66 -2.07
N GLY A 126 -4.81 16.54 -2.03
CA GLY A 126 -6.18 16.42 -2.53
C GLY A 126 -7.28 16.85 -1.57
N LYS A 127 -6.97 17.10 -0.29
CA LYS A 127 -7.97 17.34 0.77
C LYS A 127 -9.05 18.35 0.38
N GLN A 128 -8.65 19.55 -0.04
CA GLN A 128 -9.60 20.60 -0.42
C GLN A 128 -10.45 20.22 -1.64
N TRP A 129 -9.86 19.48 -2.59
CA TRP A 129 -10.59 18.98 -3.75
C TRP A 129 -11.61 17.91 -3.35
N PHE A 130 -11.24 16.99 -2.45
CA PHE A 130 -12.16 15.97 -1.94
C PHE A 130 -13.37 16.58 -1.23
N GLU A 131 -13.12 17.60 -0.39
CA GLU A 131 -14.16 18.34 0.31
C GLU A 131 -15.09 19.07 -0.69
N LYS A 132 -14.51 19.81 -1.64
CA LYS A 132 -15.26 20.56 -2.66
C LYS A 132 -16.13 19.66 -3.55
N ASN A 133 -15.66 18.45 -3.85
CA ASN A 133 -16.40 17.50 -4.70
C ASN A 133 -17.25 16.51 -3.89
N HIS A 134 -17.33 16.66 -2.56
CA HIS A 134 -18.09 15.79 -1.66
C HIS A 134 -17.67 14.30 -1.71
N VAL A 135 -16.39 14.03 -1.94
CA VAL A 135 -15.84 12.66 -2.05
C VAL A 135 -14.92 12.25 -0.90
N THR A 136 -14.72 13.11 0.11
CA THR A 136 -13.85 12.82 1.27
C THR A 136 -14.17 11.47 1.91
N GLN A 137 -15.45 11.18 2.15
CA GLN A 137 -15.86 9.93 2.81
C GLN A 137 -15.67 8.70 1.93
N THR A 138 -15.74 8.85 0.59
CA THR A 138 -15.35 7.78 -0.35
C THR A 138 -13.87 7.43 -0.21
N VAL A 139 -13.00 8.45 -0.20
CA VAL A 139 -11.54 8.26 -0.03
C VAL A 139 -11.24 7.64 1.34
N VAL A 140 -11.85 8.15 2.42
CA VAL A 140 -11.72 7.58 3.76
C VAL A 140 -12.14 6.10 3.77
N THR A 141 -13.24 5.75 3.11
CA THR A 141 -13.71 4.36 3.03
C THR A 141 -12.70 3.45 2.30
N ILE A 142 -12.13 3.90 1.18
CA ILE A 142 -11.10 3.15 0.44
C ILE A 142 -9.86 2.94 1.31
N LEU A 143 -9.38 3.98 1.98
CA LEU A 143 -8.20 3.90 2.85
C LEU A 143 -8.44 2.98 4.07
N LYS A 144 -9.61 3.05 4.70
CA LYS A 144 -9.99 2.14 5.79
C LYS A 144 -10.09 0.68 5.34
N THR A 145 -10.55 0.45 4.10
CA THR A 145 -10.55 -0.89 3.50
C THR A 145 -9.12 -1.41 3.33
N ASN A 146 -8.19 -0.57 2.86
CA ASN A 146 -6.77 -0.91 2.79
C ASN A 146 -6.18 -1.22 4.17
N ILE A 147 -6.44 -0.38 5.19
CA ILE A 147 -5.95 -0.62 6.56
C ILE A 147 -6.40 -1.98 7.07
N ALA A 148 -7.70 -2.29 6.94
CA ALA A 148 -8.25 -3.56 7.38
C ALA A 148 -7.65 -4.76 6.62
N GLN A 149 -7.47 -4.62 5.31
CA GLN A 149 -6.95 -5.69 4.47
C GLN A 149 -5.45 -5.93 4.68
N PHE A 150 -4.62 -4.90 4.69
CA PHE A 150 -3.18 -5.06 4.90
C PHE A 150 -2.86 -5.54 6.31
N ARG A 151 -3.65 -5.16 7.32
CA ARG A 151 -3.56 -5.76 8.65
C ARG A 151 -3.75 -7.28 8.57
N SER A 152 -4.77 -7.75 7.85
CA SER A 152 -5.07 -9.18 7.71
C SER A 152 -3.99 -9.90 6.90
N LEU A 153 -3.53 -9.29 5.80
CA LEU A 153 -2.42 -9.79 4.99
C LEU A 153 -1.13 -9.94 5.80
N PHE A 154 -0.70 -8.91 6.53
CA PHE A 154 0.52 -8.97 7.35
C PHE A 154 0.39 -9.96 8.49
N HIS A 155 -0.78 -10.02 9.14
CA HIS A 155 -1.03 -11.07 10.13
C HIS A 155 -0.85 -12.47 9.53
N GLU A 156 -1.41 -12.73 8.35
CA GLU A 156 -1.28 -14.02 7.70
C GLU A 156 0.16 -14.29 7.25
N LEU A 157 0.83 -13.33 6.58
CA LEU A 157 2.23 -13.45 6.17
C LEU A 157 3.13 -13.84 7.35
N ASN A 158 2.94 -13.19 8.50
CA ASN A 158 3.73 -13.40 9.70
C ASN A 158 3.55 -14.80 10.30
N ARG A 159 2.45 -15.50 10.00
CA ARG A 159 2.25 -16.91 10.35
C ARG A 159 3.06 -17.86 9.47
N HIS A 160 3.49 -17.44 8.28
CA HIS A 160 4.17 -18.28 7.29
C HIS A 160 5.69 -18.08 7.20
N VAL A 161 6.27 -17.17 7.98
CA VAL A 161 7.72 -16.95 8.03
C VAL A 161 8.33 -17.37 9.37
N ASP A 162 9.65 -17.42 9.44
CA ASP A 162 10.38 -17.51 10.69
C ASP A 162 10.54 -16.13 11.37
N TYR A 163 10.96 -16.14 12.63
CA TYR A 163 11.09 -14.93 13.44
C TYR A 163 12.18 -13.97 12.92
N ALA A 164 13.29 -14.50 12.40
CA ALA A 164 14.38 -13.66 11.89
C ALA A 164 13.94 -12.88 10.64
N THR A 165 13.24 -13.55 9.74
CA THR A 165 12.66 -12.97 8.53
C THR A 165 11.60 -11.93 8.90
N LEU A 166 10.68 -12.26 9.81
CA LEU A 166 9.69 -11.31 10.37
C LEU A 166 10.36 -10.02 10.86
N GLN A 167 11.38 -10.15 11.73
CA GLN A 167 12.07 -9.00 12.31
C GLN A 167 12.72 -8.09 11.26
N SER A 168 13.16 -8.66 10.12
CA SER A 168 13.79 -7.89 9.06
C SER A 168 12.84 -6.90 8.36
N TYR A 169 11.53 -7.18 8.31
CA TYR A 169 10.56 -6.35 7.61
C TYR A 169 9.41 -5.82 8.50
N ALA A 170 9.33 -6.19 9.78
CA ALA A 170 8.33 -5.66 10.71
C ALA A 170 8.27 -4.11 10.78
N PRO A 171 9.40 -3.37 10.78
CA PRO A 171 9.35 -1.90 10.70
C PRO A 171 8.67 -1.37 9.42
N ALA A 172 8.81 -2.10 8.31
CA ALA A 172 8.21 -1.74 7.03
C ALA A 172 6.68 -1.96 7.05
N GLU A 173 6.19 -3.04 7.66
CA GLU A 173 4.75 -3.27 7.87
C GLU A 173 4.10 -2.15 8.69
N ILE A 174 4.77 -1.74 9.78
CA ILE A 174 4.30 -0.66 10.64
C ILE A 174 4.27 0.67 9.87
N THR A 175 5.35 0.99 9.16
CA THR A 175 5.43 2.20 8.33
C THR A 175 4.32 2.22 7.29
N PHE A 176 4.04 1.08 6.67
CA PHE A 176 2.98 0.93 5.68
C PHE A 176 1.61 1.27 6.25
N ILE A 177 1.18 0.56 7.29
CA ILE A 177 -0.16 0.77 7.87
C ILE A 177 -0.27 2.15 8.50
N CYS A 178 0.77 2.64 9.18
CA CYS A 178 0.71 3.96 9.80
C CYS A 178 0.65 5.11 8.79
N SER A 179 1.23 4.96 7.60
CA SER A 179 1.08 5.96 6.54
C SER A 179 -0.38 6.04 6.06
N MET A 180 -1.05 4.90 5.93
CA MET A 180 -2.49 4.85 5.59
C MET A 180 -3.37 5.41 6.71
N VAL A 181 -3.06 5.08 7.98
CA VAL A 181 -3.75 5.65 9.15
C VAL A 181 -3.63 7.16 9.18
N ASN A 182 -2.43 7.70 9.00
CA ASN A 182 -2.19 9.13 8.98
C ASN A 182 -2.97 9.81 7.84
N ALA A 183 -3.01 9.19 6.65
CA ALA A 183 -3.80 9.69 5.54
C ALA A 183 -5.30 9.77 5.88
N VAL A 184 -5.86 8.77 6.57
CA VAL A 184 -7.25 8.84 7.04
C VAL A 184 -7.43 9.94 8.08
N VAL A 185 -6.51 10.06 9.04
CA VAL A 185 -6.57 11.08 10.11
C VAL A 185 -6.53 12.49 9.53
N ASP A 186 -5.76 12.72 8.47
CA ASP A 186 -5.69 14.02 7.80
C ASP A 186 -7.02 14.43 7.14
N LEU A 187 -7.82 13.46 6.70
CA LEU A 187 -9.16 13.69 6.12
C LEU A 187 -10.26 13.72 7.18
N ASP A 188 -10.28 12.75 8.08
CA ASP A 188 -11.28 12.57 9.11
C ASP A 188 -10.65 11.98 10.39
N PRO A 189 -10.25 12.83 11.36
CA PRO A 189 -9.62 12.39 12.61
C PRO A 189 -10.50 11.45 13.46
N SER A 190 -11.82 11.44 13.23
CA SER A 190 -12.79 10.62 13.97
C SER A 190 -12.93 9.22 13.37
N ALA A 191 -12.49 9.02 12.12
CA ALA A 191 -12.65 7.76 11.39
C ALA A 191 -11.68 6.64 11.80
N ILE A 192 -10.68 6.94 12.65
CA ILE A 192 -9.69 5.99 13.19
C ILE A 192 -9.72 6.00 14.72
N SER A 193 -9.53 4.82 15.33
CA SER A 193 -9.52 4.68 16.79
C SER A 193 -8.38 5.46 17.46
N SER A 194 -8.59 5.91 18.70
CA SER A 194 -7.54 6.58 19.49
C SER A 194 -6.30 5.69 19.69
N GLY A 195 -6.49 4.37 19.86
CA GLY A 195 -5.40 3.40 20.00
C GLY A 195 -4.53 3.29 18.75
N ALA A 196 -5.13 3.20 17.56
CA ALA A 196 -4.37 3.16 16.31
C ALA A 196 -3.60 4.47 16.06
N LYS A 197 -4.22 5.62 16.36
CA LYS A 197 -3.55 6.93 16.31
C LYS A 197 -2.35 7.00 17.24
N ALA A 198 -2.53 6.60 18.50
CA ALA A 198 -1.46 6.63 19.50
C ALA A 198 -0.30 5.69 19.14
N PHE A 199 -0.60 4.50 18.62
CA PHE A 199 0.41 3.57 18.15
C PHE A 199 1.23 4.17 17.00
N CYS A 200 0.58 4.71 15.98
CA CYS A 200 1.28 5.31 14.84
C CYS A 200 2.06 6.58 15.19
N ALA A 201 1.60 7.34 16.17
CA ALA A 201 2.36 8.47 16.72
C ALA A 201 3.59 8.03 17.53
N SER A 202 3.54 6.86 18.17
CA SER A 202 4.62 6.36 19.04
C SER A 202 5.87 5.88 18.30
N GLN A 203 5.81 5.74 16.97
CA GLN A 203 6.90 5.26 16.11
C GLN A 203 7.57 3.95 16.59
N LYS A 204 6.83 3.08 17.29
CA LYS A 204 7.36 1.77 17.69
C LYS A 204 7.69 0.95 16.45
N THR A 205 8.93 0.50 16.30
CA THR A 205 9.41 -0.22 15.12
C THR A 205 9.62 -1.72 15.33
N GLY A 206 9.56 -2.22 16.57
CA GLY A 206 10.01 -3.58 16.91
C GLY A 206 9.00 -4.71 16.71
N TYR A 207 7.70 -4.41 16.65
CA TYR A 207 6.67 -5.44 16.46
C TYR A 207 5.37 -4.85 15.90
N PHE A 208 4.88 -5.42 14.80
CA PHE A 208 3.55 -5.14 14.28
C PHE A 208 2.52 -5.89 15.14
N ASP A 209 1.74 -5.16 15.95
CA ASP A 209 0.60 -5.74 16.67
C ASP A 209 -0.69 -5.58 15.83
N PRO A 210 -1.16 -6.65 15.17
CA PRO A 210 -2.38 -6.57 14.38
C PRO A 210 -3.60 -6.24 15.23
N ASN A 211 -3.60 -6.45 16.55
CA ASN A 211 -4.78 -6.18 17.38
C ASN A 211 -5.04 -4.69 17.54
N VAL A 212 -4.01 -3.86 17.52
CA VAL A 212 -4.12 -2.39 17.61
C VAL A 212 -4.92 -1.80 16.45
N PHE A 213 -4.76 -2.39 15.27
CA PHE A 213 -5.46 -2.00 14.05
C PHE A 213 -6.77 -2.77 13.85
N GLY A 214 -7.14 -3.64 14.79
CA GLY A 214 -8.38 -4.40 14.74
C GLY A 214 -9.62 -3.61 15.12
N GLY A 215 -10.79 -4.22 14.87
CA GLY A 215 -12.08 -3.71 15.29
C GLY A 215 -12.81 -2.85 14.26
N CYS A 216 -14.11 -2.64 14.52
CA CYS A 216 -15.04 -1.98 13.61
C CYS A 216 -14.68 -0.50 13.31
N THR A 217 -13.93 0.15 14.19
CA THR A 217 -13.56 1.56 14.01
C THR A 217 -12.50 1.75 12.92
N ASN A 218 -11.58 0.79 12.75
CA ASN A 218 -10.48 0.90 11.78
C ASN A 218 -10.83 0.30 10.41
N ALA A 219 -11.93 -0.43 10.30
CA ALA A 219 -12.48 -0.95 9.05
C ALA A 219 -13.72 -0.14 8.62
N PRO A 220 -14.15 -0.24 7.34
CA PRO A 220 -15.45 0.27 6.94
C PRO A 220 -16.60 -0.39 7.71
N LYS A 221 -17.72 0.33 7.85
CA LYS A 221 -18.92 -0.24 8.47
C LYS A 221 -19.42 -1.44 7.65
N GLY A 222 -19.77 -2.53 8.34
CA GLY A 222 -20.26 -3.75 7.69
C GLY A 222 -19.18 -4.57 6.97
N TYR A 223 -17.90 -4.19 7.03
CA TYR A 223 -16.82 -4.94 6.36
C TYR A 223 -16.77 -6.43 6.78
N GLY A 224 -16.99 -6.71 8.07
CA GLY A 224 -17.09 -8.09 8.57
C GLY A 224 -18.28 -8.87 8.03
N SER A 225 -19.41 -8.21 7.74
CA SER A 225 -20.58 -8.82 7.08
C SER A 225 -20.32 -9.17 5.61
N CYS A 226 -19.24 -8.64 5.04
CA CYS A 226 -18.68 -9.00 3.75
C CYS A 226 -17.57 -10.08 3.87
N GLY A 227 -17.49 -10.80 4.98
CA GLY A 227 -16.43 -11.80 5.21
C GLY A 227 -15.03 -11.19 5.32
N ASN A 228 -14.93 -9.89 5.62
CA ASN A 228 -13.68 -9.11 5.57
C ASN A 228 -13.02 -9.08 4.18
N SER A 229 -13.84 -9.12 3.11
CA SER A 229 -13.41 -9.08 1.71
C SER A 229 -13.51 -7.66 1.13
N PRO A 230 -12.41 -7.01 0.71
CA PRO A 230 -12.44 -5.78 -0.06
C PRO A 230 -13.23 -5.93 -1.35
N THR A 231 -13.02 -7.03 -2.09
CA THR A 231 -13.70 -7.24 -3.36
C THR A 231 -15.21 -7.31 -3.19
N THR A 232 -15.69 -8.08 -2.20
CA THR A 232 -17.12 -8.19 -1.90
C THR A 232 -17.69 -6.87 -1.41
N PHE A 233 -16.95 -6.17 -0.53
CA PHE A 233 -17.36 -4.87 0.01
C PHE A 233 -17.49 -3.82 -1.09
N PHE A 234 -16.47 -3.65 -1.92
CA PHE A 234 -16.51 -2.69 -3.02
C PHE A 234 -17.57 -3.05 -4.05
N GLN A 235 -17.74 -4.33 -4.40
CA GLN A 235 -18.80 -4.74 -5.30
C GLN A 235 -20.17 -4.25 -4.81
N GLN A 236 -20.49 -4.51 -3.54
CA GLN A 236 -21.78 -4.09 -2.97
C GLN A 236 -21.90 -2.58 -2.87
N ALA A 237 -20.87 -1.91 -2.36
CA ALA A 237 -20.89 -0.48 -2.14
C ALA A 237 -21.05 0.30 -3.46
N TYR A 238 -20.34 -0.13 -4.52
CA TYR A 238 -20.45 0.47 -5.86
C TYR A 238 -21.74 0.10 -6.57
N THR A 239 -22.15 -1.18 -6.55
CA THR A 239 -23.41 -1.61 -7.22
C THR A 239 -24.63 -0.94 -6.60
N SER A 240 -24.62 -0.73 -5.28
CA SER A 240 -25.72 -0.07 -4.57
C SER A 240 -25.63 1.46 -4.60
N GLY A 241 -24.59 2.05 -5.21
CA GLY A 241 -24.36 3.49 -5.21
C GLY A 241 -24.08 4.10 -3.83
N THR A 242 -23.81 3.27 -2.83
CA THR A 242 -23.69 3.71 -1.42
C THR A 242 -22.29 4.15 -1.03
N MET A 243 -21.25 3.90 -1.85
CA MET A 243 -19.85 4.14 -1.47
C MET A 243 -19.62 5.58 -0.96
N GLY A 244 -19.03 5.72 0.24
CA GLY A 244 -18.73 7.01 0.88
C GLY A 244 -19.92 7.75 1.52
N SER A 245 -21.10 7.14 1.60
CA SER A 245 -22.29 7.72 2.26
C SER A 245 -22.50 7.17 3.68
N SER A 246 -23.42 7.78 4.43
CA SER A 246 -23.82 7.27 5.76
C SER A 246 -24.48 5.88 5.70
N SER A 247 -25.01 5.49 4.54
CA SER A 247 -25.57 4.16 4.29
C SER A 247 -24.54 3.18 3.74
N THR A 248 -23.28 3.58 3.50
CA THR A 248 -22.21 2.62 3.14
C THR A 248 -22.08 1.59 4.23
N SER A 249 -22.57 0.39 3.94
CA SER A 249 -22.32 -0.80 4.73
C SER A 249 -22.55 -2.01 3.85
N CYS A 250 -21.72 -3.02 4.03
CA CYS A 250 -22.04 -4.33 3.49
C CYS A 250 -23.00 -5.02 4.46
N THR A 251 -24.16 -5.45 3.95
CA THR A 251 -25.21 -6.10 4.75
C THR A 251 -25.24 -7.62 4.57
N SER A 252 -24.68 -8.14 3.47
CA SER A 252 -24.59 -9.59 3.23
C SER A 252 -23.62 -9.91 2.10
N GLY A 253 -22.53 -10.62 2.36
CA GLY A 253 -21.68 -11.18 1.29
C GLY A 253 -20.63 -12.11 1.88
N THR A 254 -20.67 -13.39 1.53
CA THR A 254 -19.78 -14.39 2.14
C THR A 254 -18.73 -14.95 1.19
N GLN A 255 -18.78 -14.58 -0.09
CA GLN A 255 -17.87 -15.07 -1.12
C GLN A 255 -17.42 -13.92 -2.03
N PRO A 256 -16.11 -13.75 -2.25
CA PRO A 256 -15.60 -12.84 -3.28
C PRO A 256 -16.21 -13.21 -4.64
N PRO A 257 -16.72 -12.24 -5.41
CA PRO A 257 -17.24 -12.50 -6.76
C PRO A 257 -16.12 -13.05 -7.66
N LYS A 258 -16.50 -13.93 -8.60
CA LYS A 258 -15.55 -14.47 -9.60
C LYS A 258 -14.94 -13.39 -10.49
N SER A 259 -15.64 -12.27 -10.67
CA SER A 259 -15.15 -11.11 -11.41
C SER A 259 -15.79 -9.83 -10.87
N PHE A 260 -14.96 -8.88 -10.47
CA PHE A 260 -15.37 -7.51 -10.17
C PHE A 260 -14.22 -6.57 -10.53
N SER A 261 -14.56 -5.40 -11.07
CA SER A 261 -13.61 -4.35 -11.40
C SER A 261 -14.07 -3.03 -10.80
N ILE A 262 -13.13 -2.29 -10.22
CA ILE A 262 -13.41 -0.96 -9.70
C ILE A 262 -13.87 -0.04 -10.85
N PRO A 263 -14.99 0.69 -10.70
CA PRO A 263 -15.44 1.63 -11.71
C PRO A 263 -14.36 2.66 -12.06
N SER A 264 -14.27 3.05 -13.34
CA SER A 264 -13.29 4.05 -13.79
C SER A 264 -13.45 5.41 -13.08
N ASN A 265 -14.67 5.74 -12.65
CA ASN A 265 -14.99 6.97 -11.92
C ASN A 265 -15.36 6.67 -10.45
N CYS A 266 -14.47 5.95 -9.75
CA CYS A 266 -14.72 5.41 -8.42
C CYS A 266 -15.00 6.44 -7.31
N LEU A 267 -14.78 7.73 -7.58
CA LEU A 267 -15.08 8.84 -6.68
C LEU A 267 -16.45 9.48 -6.95
N LYS A 268 -17.04 9.28 -8.13
CA LYS A 268 -18.38 9.80 -8.47
C LYS A 268 -19.38 8.65 -8.41
N THR A 269 -19.93 8.39 -7.22
CA THR A 269 -21.14 7.58 -7.13
C THR A 269 -22.30 8.39 -7.66
N SER A 270 -23.06 7.82 -8.59
CA SER A 270 -24.21 8.46 -9.23
C SER A 270 -25.19 8.96 -8.16
N HIS A 271 -25.48 10.27 -8.16
CA HIS A 271 -26.66 10.82 -7.48
C HIS A 271 -27.91 10.52 -8.30
#